data_AF-A0A661ZNX2-F1
#
_entry.id   AF-A0A661ZNX2-F1
#
_cell.length_a   1.000
_cell.length_b   1.000
_cell.length_c   1.000
_cell.angle_alpha   90.00
_cell.angle_beta   90.00
_cell.angle_gamma   90.00
#
_symmetry.space_group_name_H-M   'P 1'
#
loop_
_entity.id
_entity.type
_entity.pdbx_description
1 polymer ?
#
loop_
_entity_poly.entity_id
_entity_poly.type
_entity_poly.pdbx_seq_one_letter_code
_entity_poly.pdbx_strand_id
1 'polypeptide(L)'
;DNAGAYLMSKGKIDLMIVGADRIANNGDVANKIGTLEKAIAAKEFGIPFYVAAPSSTFDRNCNSGNDIPIEERSSKEIIYSTGLTKDRKLDSFLICASDSKVINPAFDITPAKYITGIITEKGIIKPDADEIEKTF
;
A
#
# COMPACT_ATOMS: atom_id res chain seq x y z
N ASP A 1 -4.18 -11.56 -2.60
CA ASP A 1 -4.69 -10.48 -1.72
C ASP A 1 -6.05 -10.76 -1.06
N ASN A 2 -7.00 -11.40 -1.76
CA ASN A 2 -8.41 -11.49 -1.36
C ASN A 2 -8.70 -12.25 -0.05
N ALA A 3 -7.77 -13.07 0.44
CA ALA A 3 -7.94 -13.79 1.71
C ALA A 3 -7.66 -12.92 2.94
N GLY A 4 -7.11 -11.70 2.77
CA GLY A 4 -6.67 -10.86 3.89
C GLY A 4 -7.78 -10.54 4.90
N ALA A 5 -8.88 -9.96 4.43
CA ALA A 5 -10.03 -9.62 5.28
C ALA A 5 -10.65 -10.87 5.94
N TYR A 6 -10.66 -12.02 5.25
CA TYR A 6 -11.12 -13.28 5.84
C TYR A 6 -10.25 -13.68 7.04
N LEU A 7 -8.92 -13.66 6.90
CA LEU A 7 -8.01 -13.99 8.00
C LEU A 7 -8.14 -13.01 9.17
N MET A 8 -8.28 -11.72 8.89
CA MET A 8 -8.56 -10.70 9.91
C MET A 8 -9.87 -11.00 10.65
N SER A 9 -10.95 -11.30 9.94
CA SER A 9 -12.26 -11.63 10.53
C SER A 9 -12.24 -12.90 11.42
N LYS A 10 -11.26 -13.78 11.22
CA LYS A 10 -11.07 -15.00 12.03
C LYS A 10 -10.14 -14.77 13.23
N GLY A 11 -9.72 -13.53 13.49
CA GLY A 11 -8.77 -13.20 14.55
C GLY A 11 -7.43 -13.89 14.36
N LYS A 12 -7.02 -14.13 13.10
CA LYS A 12 -5.74 -14.78 12.76
C LYS A 12 -4.61 -13.78 12.56
N ILE A 13 -4.90 -12.48 12.67
CA ILE A 13 -3.97 -11.38 12.42
C ILE A 13 -4.05 -10.42 13.61
N ASP A 14 -2.92 -10.23 14.29
CA ASP A 14 -2.83 -9.34 15.46
C ASP A 14 -2.36 -7.93 15.10
N LEU A 15 -1.66 -7.78 13.96
CA LEU A 15 -0.98 -6.56 13.54
C LEU A 15 -0.87 -6.54 12.01
N MET A 16 -1.04 -5.35 11.43
CA MET A 16 -0.68 -5.08 10.04
C MET A 16 0.51 -4.12 9.99
N ILE A 17 1.48 -4.42 9.14
CA ILE A 17 2.63 -3.55 8.88
C ILE A 17 2.96 -3.54 7.38
N VAL A 18 3.17 -2.35 6.83
CA VAL A 18 3.55 -2.14 5.42
C VAL A 18 4.71 -1.15 5.32
N GLY A 19 5.35 -1.10 4.15
CA GLY A 19 6.27 -0.02 3.80
C GLY A 19 5.53 1.24 3.33
N ALA A 20 6.29 2.20 2.81
CA ALA A 20 5.77 3.36 2.09
C ALA A 20 6.72 3.74 0.95
N ASP A 21 6.14 4.25 -0.14
CA ASP A 21 6.88 4.87 -1.23
C ASP A 21 6.96 6.40 -1.05
N ARG A 22 5.94 7.01 -0.45
CA ARG A 22 5.92 8.44 -0.11
C ARG A 22 4.96 8.70 1.06
N ILE A 23 5.34 9.62 1.96
CA ILE A 23 4.49 10.08 3.06
C ILE A 23 4.33 11.60 2.94
N ALA A 24 3.09 12.08 2.89
CA ALA A 24 2.77 13.50 2.87
C ALA A 24 2.82 14.11 4.28
N ASN A 25 2.89 15.45 4.36
CA ASN A 25 2.96 16.15 5.64
C ASN A 25 1.76 15.88 6.55
N ASN A 26 0.56 15.66 6.00
CA ASN A 26 -0.62 15.31 6.80
C ASN A 26 -0.63 13.85 7.30
N GLY A 27 0.41 13.06 7.02
CA GLY A 27 0.52 11.66 7.39
C GLY A 27 -0.15 10.68 6.42
N ASP A 28 -0.73 11.15 5.31
CA ASP A 28 -1.21 10.25 4.26
C ASP A 28 -0.04 9.53 3.59
N VAL A 29 -0.25 8.24 3.29
CA VAL A 29 0.81 7.36 2.79
C VAL A 29 0.46 6.84 1.41
N ALA A 30 1.35 7.04 0.45
CA ALA A 30 1.34 6.32 -0.81
C ALA A 30 2.18 5.04 -0.67
N ASN A 31 1.58 3.89 -1.01
CA ASN A 31 2.25 2.59 -1.05
C ASN A 31 1.61 1.71 -2.12
N LYS A 32 2.18 0.53 -2.38
CA LYS A 32 1.71 -0.46 -3.36
C LYS A 32 0.18 -0.62 -3.34
N ILE A 33 -0.43 -0.65 -4.53
CA ILE A 33 -1.88 -0.85 -4.71
C ILE A 33 -2.39 -2.04 -3.88
N GLY A 34 -3.51 -1.85 -3.20
CA GLY A 34 -4.08 -2.77 -2.21
C GLY A 34 -3.78 -2.37 -0.75
N THR A 35 -2.90 -1.41 -0.49
CA THR A 35 -2.58 -0.97 0.88
C THR A 35 -3.79 -0.33 1.55
N LEU A 36 -4.48 0.58 0.86
CA LEU A 36 -5.70 1.22 1.35
C LEU A 36 -6.78 0.18 1.71
N GLU A 37 -6.98 -0.83 0.86
CA GLU A 37 -7.95 -1.90 1.12
C GLU A 37 -7.62 -2.66 2.42
N LYS A 38 -6.34 -2.96 2.64
CA LYS A 38 -5.90 -3.64 3.87
C LYS A 38 -6.01 -2.74 5.09
N ALA A 39 -5.77 -1.45 4.96
CA ALA A 39 -5.93 -0.49 6.05
C ALA A 39 -7.40 -0.31 6.46
N ILE A 40 -8.32 -0.28 5.49
CA ILE A 40 -9.78 -0.27 5.75
C ILE A 40 -10.20 -1.54 6.48
N ALA A 41 -9.80 -2.71 5.99
CA ALA A 41 -10.14 -3.99 6.60
C ALA A 41 -9.55 -4.12 8.02
N ALA A 42 -8.29 -3.70 8.22
CA ALA A 42 -7.65 -3.72 9.54
C ALA A 42 -8.43 -2.85 10.54
N LYS A 43 -8.86 -1.65 10.13
CA LYS A 43 -9.67 -0.77 10.98
C LYS A 43 -11.01 -1.40 11.34
N GLU A 44 -11.70 -2.02 10.39
CA GLU A 44 -12.99 -2.69 10.63
C GLU A 44 -12.87 -3.79 11.69
N PHE A 45 -11.80 -4.57 11.65
CA PHE A 45 -11.57 -5.67 12.60
C PHE A 45 -10.76 -5.25 13.85
N GLY A 46 -10.53 -3.95 14.06
CA GLY A 46 -9.82 -3.43 15.23
C GLY A 46 -8.33 -3.82 15.29
N ILE A 47 -7.72 -4.12 14.15
CA ILE A 47 -6.31 -4.51 14.03
C ILE A 47 -5.46 -3.25 13.85
N PRO A 48 -4.42 -3.03 14.67
CA PRO A 48 -3.52 -1.90 14.48
C PRO A 48 -2.75 -1.99 13.16
N PHE A 49 -2.66 -0.87 12.46
CA PHE A 49 -2.04 -0.76 11.14
C PHE A 49 -0.86 0.20 11.18
N TYR A 50 0.34 -0.31 11.01
CA TYR A 50 1.57 0.47 11.03
C TYR A 50 2.17 0.63 9.64
N VAL A 51 2.81 1.77 9.43
CA VAL A 51 3.66 2.03 8.28
C VAL A 51 5.10 2.10 8.78
N ALA A 52 6.03 1.39 8.15
CA ALA A 52 7.45 1.47 8.48
C ALA A 52 8.22 2.08 7.31
N ALA A 53 8.80 3.27 7.53
CA ALA A 53 9.50 4.02 6.50
C ALA A 53 10.58 4.92 7.10
N PRO A 54 11.72 5.10 6.41
CA PRO A 54 12.76 6.03 6.85
C PRO A 54 12.31 7.49 6.67
N SER A 55 12.95 8.41 7.38
CA SER A 55 12.69 9.86 7.23
C SER A 55 12.82 10.38 5.79
N SER A 56 13.66 9.74 4.96
CA SER A 56 13.84 10.09 3.55
C SER A 56 12.60 9.84 2.68
N THR A 57 11.61 9.08 3.17
CA THR A 57 10.36 8.81 2.46
C THR A 57 9.31 9.91 2.66
N PHE A 58 9.52 10.81 3.63
CA PHE A 58 8.62 11.95 3.86
C PHE A 58 8.88 13.06 2.84
N ASP A 59 7.84 13.44 2.11
CA ASP A 59 7.88 14.53 1.14
C ASP A 59 7.38 15.82 1.79
N ARG A 60 8.32 16.64 2.27
CA ARG A 60 8.02 17.91 2.96
C ARG A 60 7.29 18.94 2.10
N ASN A 61 7.29 18.77 0.78
CA ASN A 61 6.62 19.68 -0.14
C ASN A 61 5.21 19.19 -0.52
N CYS A 62 4.81 18.01 -0.04
CA CYS A 62 3.53 17.39 -0.30
C CYS A 62 2.61 17.58 0.90
N ASN A 63 1.57 18.40 0.74
CA ASN A 63 0.67 18.75 1.84
C ASN A 63 -0.26 17.58 2.21
N SER A 64 -0.76 16.85 1.21
CA SER A 64 -1.71 15.77 1.41
C SER A 64 -1.53 14.63 0.40
N GLY A 65 -2.13 13.47 0.68
CA GLY A 65 -2.12 12.35 -0.25
C GLY A 65 -2.75 12.65 -1.62
N ASN A 66 -3.61 13.67 -1.71
CA ASN A 66 -4.20 14.12 -2.98
C ASN A 66 -3.17 14.76 -3.93
N ASP A 67 -2.05 15.25 -3.37
CA ASP A 67 -0.98 15.89 -4.13
C ASP A 67 0.06 14.86 -4.65
N ILE A 68 -0.10 13.58 -4.29
CA ILE A 68 0.81 12.51 -4.73
C ILE A 68 0.33 11.95 -6.07
N PRO A 69 1.11 12.08 -7.16
CA PRO A 69 0.76 11.49 -8.44
C PRO A 69 0.87 9.97 -8.38
N ILE A 70 -0.16 9.27 -8.86
CA ILE A 70 -0.17 7.80 -8.93
C ILE A 70 0.34 7.35 -10.29
N GLU A 71 1.37 6.50 -10.28
CA GLU A 71 1.91 5.84 -11.47
C GLU A 71 0.88 4.86 -12.05
N GLU A 72 0.51 5.04 -13.31
CA GLU A 72 -0.22 4.05 -14.12
C GLU A 72 0.78 3.22 -14.92
N ARG A 73 0.80 1.91 -14.70
CA ARG A 73 1.76 0.99 -15.31
C ARG A 73 1.20 0.30 -16.54
N SER A 74 2.08 -0.38 -17.26
CA SER A 74 1.70 -1.11 -18.47
C SER A 74 0.60 -2.14 -18.18
N SER A 75 -0.43 -2.19 -19.02
CA SER A 75 -1.47 -3.23 -18.97
C SER A 75 -0.91 -4.64 -19.10
N LYS A 76 0.30 -4.79 -19.66
CA LYS A 76 1.01 -6.07 -19.77
C LYS A 76 1.16 -6.80 -18.43
N GLU A 77 1.32 -6.07 -17.34
CA GLU A 77 1.48 -6.64 -16.00
C GLU A 77 0.21 -7.32 -15.47
N ILE A 78 -0.97 -6.97 -16.02
CA ILE A 78 -2.27 -7.54 -15.64
C ILE A 78 -2.74 -8.58 -16.66
N ILE A 79 -2.50 -8.36 -17.96
CA ILE A 79 -3.02 -9.27 -19.00
C ILE A 79 -2.14 -10.52 -19.18
N TYR A 80 -0.86 -10.47 -18.80
CA TYR A 80 0.06 -11.59 -18.88
C TYR A 80 0.45 -12.08 -17.50
N SER A 81 0.51 -13.40 -17.35
CA SER A 81 1.12 -14.05 -16.19
C SER A 81 2.24 -14.99 -16.65
N THR A 82 3.28 -15.12 -15.83
CA THR A 82 4.41 -16.01 -16.10
C THR A 82 4.31 -17.24 -15.20
N GLY A 83 4.54 -18.43 -15.74
CA GLY A 83 4.45 -19.66 -14.98
C GLY A 83 5.10 -20.85 -15.68
N LEU A 84 5.09 -22.00 -15.01
CA LEU A 84 5.66 -23.23 -15.55
C LEU A 84 4.66 -23.96 -16.45
N THR A 85 5.11 -24.34 -17.64
CA THR A 85 4.38 -25.25 -18.52
C THR A 85 4.44 -26.70 -17.99
N LYS A 86 3.68 -27.60 -18.62
CA LYS A 86 3.71 -29.04 -18.29
C LYS A 86 5.11 -29.64 -18.40
N ASP A 87 5.94 -29.10 -19.31
CA ASP A 87 7.33 -29.53 -19.53
C ASP A 87 8.33 -28.80 -18.60
N ARG A 88 7.84 -28.10 -17.56
CA ARG A 88 8.63 -27.34 -16.59
C ARG A 88 9.48 -26.21 -17.19
N LYS A 89 9.04 -25.63 -18.31
CA LYS A 89 9.65 -24.42 -18.88
C LYS A 89 8.92 -23.17 -18.39
N LEU A 90 9.64 -22.09 -18.14
CA LEU A 90 9.04 -20.79 -17.81
C LEU A 90 8.48 -20.16 -19.09
N ASP A 91 7.20 -19.78 -19.07
CA ASP A 91 6.54 -19.14 -20.21
C ASP A 91 5.54 -18.07 -19.75
N SER A 92 5.16 -17.18 -20.66
CA SER A 92 4.19 -16.10 -20.42
C SER A 92 2.89 -16.36 -21.18
N PHE A 93 1.77 -16.27 -20.49
CA PHE A 93 0.45 -16.58 -21.04
C PHE A 93 -0.55 -15.46 -20.76
N LEU A 94 -1.47 -15.27 -21.70
CA LEU A 94 -2.57 -14.32 -21.57
C LEU A 94 -3.60 -14.87 -20.57
N ILE A 95 -4.00 -14.06 -19.60
CA ILE A 95 -4.96 -14.45 -18.54
C ILE A 95 -6.33 -13.78 -18.65
N CYS A 96 -6.56 -12.99 -19.70
CA CYS A 96 -7.83 -12.34 -20.00
C CYS A 96 -8.13 -12.42 -21.51
N ALA A 97 -9.31 -11.97 -21.94
CA ALA A 97 -9.60 -11.82 -23.37
C ALA A 97 -8.68 -10.75 -23.99
N SER A 98 -8.25 -10.96 -25.23
CA SER A 98 -7.22 -10.13 -25.91
C SER A 98 -7.63 -8.67 -26.14
N ASP A 99 -8.94 -8.39 -26.11
CA ASP A 99 -9.54 -7.07 -26.28
C ASP A 99 -9.92 -6.39 -24.95
N SER A 100 -9.57 -7.00 -23.81
CA SER A 100 -9.86 -6.45 -22.49
C SER A 100 -9.16 -5.12 -22.27
N LYS A 101 -9.90 -4.13 -21.77
CA LYS A 101 -9.34 -2.87 -21.27
C LYS A 101 -8.89 -3.04 -19.82
N VAL A 102 -7.77 -2.43 -19.45
CA VAL A 102 -7.13 -2.59 -18.14
C VAL A 102 -6.85 -1.23 -17.52
N ILE A 103 -6.98 -1.18 -16.19
CA ILE A 103 -6.53 -0.09 -15.31
C ILE A 103 -5.45 -0.70 -14.41
N ASN A 104 -4.28 -0.04 -14.27
CA ASN A 104 -3.16 -0.60 -13.52
C ASN A 104 -2.39 0.48 -12.72
N PRO A 105 -3.05 1.10 -11.71
CA PRO A 105 -2.38 1.97 -10.78
C PRO A 105 -1.40 1.14 -9.94
N ALA A 106 -0.16 1.60 -9.87
CA ALA A 106 0.90 0.91 -9.14
C ALA A 106 0.84 1.12 -7.62
N PHE A 107 0.12 2.16 -7.18
CA PHE A 107 0.04 2.63 -5.81
C PHE A 107 -1.38 3.10 -5.49
N ASP A 108 -1.70 3.15 -4.20
CA ASP A 108 -2.87 3.85 -3.67
C ASP A 108 -2.47 4.76 -2.50
N ILE A 109 -3.41 5.61 -2.10
CA ILE A 109 -3.27 6.50 -0.95
C ILE A 109 -4.03 5.89 0.23
N THR A 110 -3.32 5.68 1.33
CA THR A 110 -3.88 5.33 2.63
C THR A 110 -3.97 6.57 3.51
N PRO A 111 -5.18 7.09 3.79
CA PRO A 111 -5.32 8.24 4.66
C PRO A 111 -4.82 8.00 6.09
N ALA A 112 -4.25 9.03 6.70
CA ALA A 112 -3.71 8.99 8.08
C ALA A 112 -4.67 8.38 9.11
N LYS A 113 -5.99 8.59 8.96
CA LYS A 113 -7.05 8.07 9.85
C LYS A 113 -7.16 6.54 9.93
N TYR A 114 -6.47 5.81 9.04
CA TYR A 114 -6.39 4.35 9.07
C TYR A 114 -5.06 3.85 9.66
N ILE A 115 -4.09 4.73 9.90
CA ILE A 115 -2.75 4.40 10.34
C ILE A 115 -2.66 4.60 11.86
N THR A 116 -2.23 3.57 12.57
CA THR A 116 -2.01 3.59 14.02
C THR A 116 -0.72 4.35 14.38
N GLY A 117 0.33 4.17 13.59
CA GLY A 117 1.59 4.88 13.77
C GLY A 117 2.56 4.65 12.61
N ILE A 118 3.53 5.54 12.48
CA ILE A 118 4.61 5.45 11.49
C ILE A 118 5.91 5.15 12.24
N ILE A 119 6.52 4.01 11.92
CA ILE A 119 7.78 3.54 12.49
C ILE A 119 8.92 4.08 11.64
N THR A 120 9.82 4.82 12.28
CA THR A 120 10.98 5.47 11.64
C THR A 120 12.25 5.16 12.44
N GLU A 121 13.41 5.54 11.92
CA GLU A 121 14.67 5.46 12.66
C GLU A 121 14.73 6.37 13.90
N LYS A 122 13.80 7.33 14.02
CA LYS A 122 13.67 8.23 15.18
C LYS A 122 12.63 7.75 16.21
N GLY A 123 12.01 6.59 15.98
CA GLY A 123 10.95 6.03 16.81
C GLY A 123 9.60 5.94 16.11
N ILE A 124 8.55 5.67 16.88
CA ILE A 124 7.17 5.58 16.38
C ILE A 124 6.51 6.94 16.57
N ILE A 125 6.05 7.53 15.47
CA ILE A 125 5.33 8.81 15.47
C ILE A 125 3.88 8.62 15.04
N LYS A 126 3.03 9.58 15.40
CA LYS A 126 1.66 9.63 14.89
C LYS A 126 1.64 10.14 13.44
N PRO A 127 0.71 9.64 12.62
CA PRO A 127 0.52 10.13 11.26
C PRO A 127 -0.25 11.47 11.28
N ASP A 128 0.35 12.52 11.84
CA ASP A 128 -0.23 13.85 11.90
C ASP A 128 0.82 14.93 11.62
N ALA A 129 0.37 16.08 11.13
CA ALA A 129 1.26 17.14 10.65
C ALA A 129 2.16 17.70 11.75
N ASP A 130 1.61 17.94 12.95
CA ASP A 130 2.34 18.55 14.06
C ASP A 130 3.45 17.61 14.55
N GLU A 131 3.16 16.32 14.68
CA GLU A 131 4.15 15.32 15.11
C GLU A 131 5.22 15.08 14.03
N ILE A 132 4.84 15.08 12.75
CA ILE A 132 5.78 14.98 11.63
C ILE A 132 6.73 16.18 11.58
N GLU A 133 6.20 17.41 11.65
CA GLU A 133 7.00 18.65 11.66
C GLU A 133 7.96 18.70 12.85
N LYS A 134 7.48 18.34 14.04
CA LYS A 134 8.32 18.28 15.24
C LYS A 134 9.46 17.27 15.13
N THR A 135 9.24 16.18 14.38
CA THR A 135 10.21 15.08 14.27
C THR A 135 11.28 15.34 13.21
N PHE A 136 10.97 16.08 12.13
CA PHE A 136 11.82 16.21 10.95
C PHE A 136 12.10 17.64 10.53
#